data_AF-A0A3C0CWX7-F1
#
_entry.id   AF-A0A3C0CWX7-F1
#
_cell.length_a   1.000
_cell.length_b   1.000
_cell.length_c   1.000
_cell.angle_alpha   90.00
_cell.angle_beta   90.00
_cell.angle_gamma   90.00
#
_symmetry.space_group_name_H-M   'P 1'
#
loop_
_entity.id
_entity.type
_entity.pdbx_description
1 polymer ?
#
loop_
_entity_poly.entity_id
_entity_poly.type
_entity_poly.pdbx_seq_one_letter_code
_entity_poly.pdbx_strand_id
1 'polypeptide(L)'
;MDIGDFKNLVKKAFGENLDHATPENVKEFLDNMTACGLESAIDGRAVLDEDASLYEEIVKDFFSKVLDMPKEDALIVLWLLAFDLVFSAIEAQQADRFKSIFGDFK
;
A
#
# COMPACT_ATOMS: atom_id res chain seq x y z
N MET A 1 5.10 -1.75 15.75
CA MET A 1 5.35 -0.29 15.76
C MET A 1 4.19 0.34 16.51
N ASP A 2 4.39 1.30 17.40
CA ASP A 2 3.25 1.94 18.08
C ASP A 2 2.45 2.84 17.12
N ILE A 3 1.15 2.97 17.36
CA ILE A 3 0.26 3.79 16.55
C ILE A 3 0.59 5.29 16.62
N GLY A 4 1.14 5.76 17.74
CA GLY A 4 1.59 7.15 17.90
C GLY A 4 2.79 7.45 17.00
N ASP A 5 3.77 6.57 16.99
CA ASP A 5 4.94 6.67 16.12
C ASP A 5 4.55 6.61 14.65
N PHE A 6 3.64 5.69 14.30
CA PHE A 6 3.11 5.59 12.95
C PHE A 6 2.44 6.88 12.48
N LYS A 7 1.56 7.48 13.29
CA LYS A 7 0.91 8.76 12.98
C LYS A 7 1.93 9.88 12.79
N ASN A 8 2.97 9.93 13.62
CA ASN A 8 4.03 10.93 13.49
C ASN A 8 4.83 10.74 12.19
N LEU A 9 5.09 9.49 11.79
CA LEU A 9 5.74 9.18 10.52
C LEU A 9 4.88 9.63 9.33
N VAL A 10 3.59 9.30 9.33
CA VAL A 10 2.64 9.72 8.29
C VAL A 10 2.57 11.25 8.19
N LYS A 11 2.45 11.95 9.33
CA LYS A 11 2.43 13.42 9.36
C LYS A 11 3.73 14.04 8.85
N LYS A 12 4.88 13.46 9.19
CA LYS A 12 6.18 13.93 8.73
C LYS A 12 6.36 13.71 7.22
N ALA A 13 5.83 12.62 6.69
CA ALA A 13 5.94 12.29 5.27
C ALA A 13 4.98 13.13 4.41
N PHE A 14 3.74 13.32 4.87
CA PHE A 14 2.67 13.83 4.02
C PHE A 14 1.99 15.11 4.53
N GLY A 15 2.34 15.61 5.72
CA GLY A 15 1.67 16.74 6.36
C GLY A 15 0.53 16.34 7.29
N GLU A 16 -0.01 17.30 8.05
CA GLU A 16 -1.06 17.06 9.06
C GLU A 16 -2.32 16.40 8.48
N ASN A 17 -2.70 16.74 7.24
CA ASN A 17 -3.88 16.18 6.57
C ASN A 17 -3.54 15.46 5.26
N LEU A 18 -2.32 14.92 5.14
CA LEU A 18 -1.83 14.31 3.90
C LEU A 18 -1.75 15.28 2.71
N ASP A 19 -1.63 16.59 2.99
CA ASP A 19 -1.62 17.68 2.01
C ASP A 19 -0.50 17.54 0.95
N HIS A 20 0.54 16.77 1.25
CA HIS A 20 1.68 16.52 0.39
C HIS A 20 1.69 15.11 -0.20
N ALA A 21 0.66 14.29 0.02
CA ALA A 21 0.63 12.94 -0.54
C ALA A 21 0.53 12.98 -2.08
N THR A 22 1.57 12.48 -2.74
CA THR A 22 1.65 12.29 -4.19
C THR A 22 1.91 10.82 -4.48
N PRO A 23 1.49 10.29 -5.64
CA PRO A 23 1.73 8.89 -5.94
C PRO A 23 3.20 8.45 -5.81
N GLU A 24 4.13 9.33 -6.21
CA GLU A 24 5.57 9.07 -6.12
C GLU A 24 6.07 8.96 -4.68
N ASN A 25 5.70 9.91 -3.79
CA ASN A 25 6.17 9.87 -2.41
C ASN A 25 5.42 8.83 -1.56
N VAL A 26 4.19 8.47 -1.94
CA VAL A 26 3.44 7.37 -1.32
C VAL A 26 4.13 6.05 -1.61
N LYS A 27 4.55 5.82 -2.86
CA LYS A 27 5.32 4.63 -3.22
C LYS A 27 6.62 4.53 -2.44
N GLU A 28 7.40 5.61 -2.40
CA GLU A 28 8.66 5.65 -1.63
C GLU A 28 8.42 5.37 -0.13
N PHE A 29 7.36 5.94 0.45
CA PHE A 29 7.00 5.69 1.85
C PHE A 29 6.64 4.22 2.11
N LEU A 30 5.83 3.61 1.24
CA LEU A 30 5.43 2.20 1.36
C LEU A 30 6.61 1.24 1.20
N ASP A 31 7.53 1.53 0.27
CA ASP A 31 8.77 0.76 0.08
C ASP A 31 9.63 0.80 1.36
N ASN A 32 9.78 1.99 1.96
CA ASN A 32 10.50 2.16 3.22
C ASN A 32 9.84 1.42 4.39
N MET A 33 8.50 1.45 4.48
CA MET A 33 7.76 0.73 5.52
C MET A 33 7.92 -0.79 5.40
N THR A 34 7.96 -1.31 4.16
CA THR A 34 8.19 -2.72 3.88
C THR A 34 9.61 -3.14 4.30
N ALA A 35 10.61 -2.32 3.94
CA ALA A 35 12.02 -2.53 4.31
C ALA A 35 12.30 -2.45 5.82
N CYS A 36 11.50 -1.69 6.57
CA CYS A 36 11.62 -1.58 8.04
C CYS A 36 11.08 -2.80 8.81
N GLY A 37 10.74 -3.90 8.15
CA GLY A 37 10.41 -5.17 8.79
C GLY A 37 8.92 -5.48 8.88
N LEU A 38 8.07 -4.79 8.10
CA LEU A 38 6.67 -5.21 7.96
C LEU A 38 6.56 -6.61 7.30
N GLU A 39 7.57 -7.02 6.52
CA GLU A 39 7.69 -8.40 6.01
C GLU A 39 7.75 -9.45 7.13
N SER A 40 8.19 -9.10 8.35
CA SER A 40 8.32 -10.08 9.44
C SER A 40 6.99 -10.55 10.04
N ALA A 41 5.86 -9.91 9.69
CA ALA A 41 4.52 -10.39 10.04
C ALA A 41 3.95 -11.38 9.03
N ILE A 42 4.56 -11.49 7.85
CA ILE A 42 4.19 -12.43 6.79
C ILE A 42 5.40 -13.35 6.56
N ASP A 43 5.72 -14.17 7.56
CA ASP A 43 6.70 -15.25 7.39
C ASP A 43 6.14 -16.25 6.37
N GLY A 44 6.60 -16.08 5.14
CA GLY A 44 6.09 -16.75 3.96
C GLY A 44 6.26 -15.83 2.77
N ARG A 45 7.47 -15.79 2.19
CA ARG A 45 7.70 -15.25 0.85
C ARG A 45 6.59 -15.75 -0.09
N ALA A 46 5.62 -14.91 -0.37
CA ALA A 46 4.76 -15.11 -1.52
C ALA A 46 5.60 -14.76 -2.73
N VAL A 47 6.29 -15.77 -3.26
CA VAL A 47 6.82 -15.72 -4.62
C VAL A 47 5.60 -15.54 -5.51
N LEU A 48 5.44 -14.35 -6.09
CA LEU A 48 4.46 -14.06 -7.12
C LEU A 48 4.88 -14.80 -8.40
N ASP A 49 4.64 -16.10 -8.45
CA ASP A 49 4.61 -16.89 -9.67
C ASP A 49 3.14 -16.93 -10.12
N GLU A 50 2.86 -16.34 -11.27
CA GLU A 50 1.51 -15.95 -11.70
C GLU A 50 0.64 -17.16 -12.06
N ASP A 51 -0.20 -17.57 -11.11
CA ASP A 51 -1.45 -18.26 -11.38
C ASP A 51 -2.57 -17.47 -10.69
N ALA A 52 -3.62 -17.09 -11.40
CA ALA A 52 -4.65 -16.18 -10.88
C ALA A 52 -5.37 -16.73 -9.62
N SER A 53 -5.33 -18.06 -9.41
CA SER A 53 -5.79 -18.71 -8.19
C SER A 53 -4.93 -18.36 -6.96
N LEU A 54 -3.63 -18.14 -7.12
CA LEU A 54 -2.71 -17.82 -6.04
C LEU A 54 -2.93 -16.40 -5.50
N TYR A 55 -3.29 -15.44 -6.35
CA TYR A 55 -3.50 -14.06 -5.89
C TYR A 55 -4.70 -13.94 -4.96
N GLU A 56 -5.85 -14.52 -5.33
CA GLU A 56 -7.05 -14.49 -4.49
C GLU A 56 -6.80 -15.23 -3.16
N GLU A 57 -6.05 -16.33 -3.18
CA GLU A 57 -5.65 -17.08 -1.98
C GLU A 57 -4.71 -16.26 -1.08
N ILE A 58 -3.72 -15.57 -1.65
CA ILE A 58 -2.81 -14.67 -0.91
C ILE A 58 -3.60 -13.54 -0.25
N VAL A 59 -4.53 -12.92 -0.96
CA VAL A 59 -5.36 -11.83 -0.43
C VAL A 59 -6.24 -12.35 0.72
N LYS A 60 -6.86 -13.52 0.57
CA LYS A 60 -7.66 -14.15 1.64
C LYS A 60 -6.81 -14.49 2.86
N ASP A 61 -5.64 -15.09 2.66
CA ASP A 61 -4.71 -15.43 3.73
C ASP A 61 -4.24 -14.17 4.49
N PHE A 62 -3.91 -13.10 3.76
CA PHE A 62 -3.58 -11.81 4.33
C PHE A 62 -4.71 -11.29 5.24
N PHE A 63 -5.94 -11.20 4.74
CA PHE A 63 -7.05 -10.68 5.53
C PHE A 63 -7.39 -11.59 6.71
N SER A 64 -7.25 -12.90 6.57
CA SER A 64 -7.40 -13.84 7.68
C SER A 64 -6.37 -13.57 8.77
N LYS A 65 -5.08 -13.46 8.41
CA LYS A 65 -3.99 -13.20 9.35
C LYS A 65 -4.14 -11.87 10.08
N VAL A 66 -4.62 -10.83 9.38
CA VAL A 66 -4.86 -9.51 9.98
C VAL A 66 -5.89 -9.56 11.11
N LEU A 67 -6.89 -10.45 11.04
CA LEU A 67 -7.87 -10.60 12.11
C LEU A 67 -7.28 -11.17 13.41
N ASP A 68 -6.19 -11.93 13.29
CA ASP A 68 -5.48 -12.53 14.43
C ASP A 68 -4.39 -11.61 15.00
N MET A 69 -4.09 -10.48 14.34
CA MET A 69 -3.08 -9.52 14.79
C MET A 69 -3.55 -8.68 15.98
N PRO A 70 -2.62 -8.14 16.79
CA PRO A 70 -2.93 -7.08 17.73
C PRO A 70 -3.61 -5.89 17.03
N LYS A 71 -4.58 -5.27 17.70
CA LYS A 71 -5.44 -4.22 17.09
C LYS A 71 -4.65 -3.08 16.45
N GLU A 72 -3.55 -2.67 17.07
CA GLU A 72 -2.71 -1.57 16.58
C GLU A 72 -1.93 -1.96 15.32
N ASP A 73 -1.37 -3.18 15.30
CA ASP A 73 -0.66 -3.69 14.13
C ASP A 73 -1.63 -3.92 12.95
N ALA A 74 -2.80 -4.51 13.22
CA ALA A 74 -3.86 -4.68 12.22
C ALA A 74 -4.29 -3.35 11.60
N LEU A 75 -4.45 -2.31 12.42
CA LEU A 75 -4.82 -0.97 11.96
C LEU A 75 -3.76 -0.38 11.01
N ILE A 76 -2.48 -0.49 11.39
CA ILE A 76 -1.36 0.03 10.58
C ILE A 76 -1.31 -0.69 9.24
N VAL A 77 -1.38 -2.03 9.25
CA VAL A 77 -1.30 -2.85 8.04
C VAL A 77 -2.47 -2.58 7.09
N LEU A 78 -3.71 -2.50 7.61
CA LEU A 78 -4.88 -2.17 6.81
C LEU A 78 -4.83 -0.74 6.26
N TRP A 79 -4.32 0.20 7.04
CA TRP A 79 -4.14 1.58 6.57
C TRP A 79 -3.17 1.65 5.40
N LEU A 80 -2.02 0.97 5.49
CA LEU A 80 -1.01 0.95 4.43
C LEU A 80 -1.56 0.29 3.16
N LEU A 81 -2.24 -0.84 3.28
CA LEU A 81 -2.89 -1.50 2.14
C LEU A 81 -3.91 -0.59 1.46
N ALA A 82 -4.79 0.05 2.25
CA ALA A 82 -5.81 0.94 1.69
C ALA A 82 -5.17 2.14 0.99
N PHE A 83 -4.08 2.68 1.56
CA PHE A 83 -3.35 3.81 1.01
C PHE A 83 -2.69 3.46 -0.33
N ASP A 84 -2.04 2.30 -0.41
CA ASP A 84 -1.46 1.76 -1.65
C ASP A 84 -2.51 1.59 -2.75
N LEU A 85 -3.63 0.92 -2.43
CA LEU A 85 -4.71 0.66 -3.38
C LEU A 85 -5.31 1.96 -3.95
N VAL A 86 -5.55 2.96 -3.10
CA VAL A 86 -6.12 4.25 -3.53
C VAL A 86 -5.16 5.00 -4.43
N PHE A 87 -3.88 5.09 -4.09
CA PHE A 87 -2.90 5.82 -4.91
C PHE A 87 -2.55 5.10 -6.20
N SER A 88 -2.49 3.76 -6.19
CA SER A 88 -2.37 2.94 -7.40
C SER A 88 -3.54 3.15 -8.36
N ALA A 89 -4.78 3.26 -7.84
CA ALA A 89 -5.95 3.56 -8.65
C ALA A 89 -5.91 4.99 -9.24
N ILE A 90 -5.42 5.96 -8.47
CA ILE A 90 -5.21 7.35 -8.95
C ILE A 90 -4.18 7.37 -10.09
N GLU A 91 -3.05 6.67 -9.97
CA GLU A 91 -2.05 6.58 -11.05
C GLU A 91 -2.63 5.94 -12.31
N ALA A 92 -3.37 4.84 -12.18
CA ALA A 92 -4.00 4.18 -13.31
C ALA A 92 -4.97 5.13 -14.04
N GLN A 93 -5.78 5.90 -13.29
CA GLN A 93 -6.68 6.88 -13.87
C GLN A 93 -5.93 8.03 -14.57
N GLN A 94 -4.81 8.50 -14.01
CA GLN A 94 -3.98 9.53 -14.64
C GLN A 94 -3.33 9.02 -15.92
N ALA A 95 -2.82 7.78 -15.92
CA ALA A 95 -2.24 7.14 -17.09
C ALA A 95 -3.26 6.99 -18.23
N ASP A 96 -4.50 6.61 -17.91
CA ASP A 96 -5.58 6.50 -18.90
C ASP A 96 -5.97 7.88 -19.48
N ARG A 97 -6.02 8.94 -18.65
CA ARG A 97 -6.22 10.30 -19.14
C ARG A 97 -5.09 10.76 -20.05
N PHE A 98 -3.84 10.46 -19.70
CA PHE A 98 -2.68 10.79 -20.52
C PHE A 98 -2.75 10.06 -21.86
N LYS A 99 -3.05 8.75 -21.86
CA LYS A 99 -3.29 7.98 -23.10
C LYS A 99 -4.42 8.56 -23.94
N SER A 100 -5.51 9.03 -23.34
CA SER A 100 -6.60 9.67 -24.08
C SER A 100 -6.17 10.97 -24.76
N ILE A 101 -5.31 11.77 -24.11
CA ILE A 101 -4.84 13.06 -24.67
C ILE A 101 -3.81 12.86 -25.80
N PHE A 102 -2.94 11.86 -25.66
CA PHE A 102 -1.86 11.60 -26.63
C PHE A 102 -2.19 10.51 -27.66
N GLY A 103 -3.23 9.71 -27.42
CA GLY A 103 -3.70 8.65 -28.33
C GLY A 103 -4.49 9.17 -29.53
N ASP A 104 -4.94 10.42 -29.49
CA ASP A 104 -5.63 11.10 -30.59
C ASP A 104 -4.66 11.69 -31.64
N PHE A 105 -3.34 11.62 -31.41
CA PHE A 105 -2.33 11.92 -32.44
C PHE A 105 -2.07 10.68 -33.30
N LYS A 106 -2.97 10.40 -34.24
CA LYS A 106 -2.71 9.45 -35.34
C LYS A 106 -3.19 10.00 -36.67
#